data_AF-X1SQF8-F1
#
_entry.id   AF-X1SQF8-F1
#
_cell.length_a   1.000
_cell.length_b   1.000
_cell.length_c   1.000
_cell.angle_alpha   90.00
_cell.angle_beta   90.00
_cell.angle_gamma   90.00
#
_symmetry.space_group_name_H-M   'P 1'
#
loop_
_entity.id
_entity.type
_entity.pdbx_description
1 polymer ?
#
loop_
_entity_poly.entity_id
_entity_poly.type
_entity_poly.pdbx_seq_one_letter_code
_entity_poly.pdbx_strand_id
1 'polypeptide(L)'
;MIFVERGSVWVSRIPIIVPRTTNSGLIIEAETKGDDRKYRQLSGGEKTLIAQAIILALHMINHSPIHAIDEFTQKLDKKNKSLAFSMALATYKIAKENRSI
;
A
#
# COMPACT_ATOMS: atom_id res chain seq x y z
N MET A 1 6.34 9.53 -3.53
CA MET A 1 5.43 10.62 -3.12
C MET A 1 5.37 10.62 -1.61
N ILE A 2 5.88 11.68 -0.97
CA ILE A 2 6.03 11.80 0.49
C ILE A 2 4.81 12.52 1.04
N PHE A 3 4.22 11.97 2.11
CA PHE A 3 3.37 12.71 3.04
C PHE A 3 3.86 12.43 4.46
N VAL A 4 4.01 13.50 5.24
CA VAL A 4 4.34 13.47 6.66
C VAL A 4 3.26 14.25 7.39
N GLU A 5 2.59 13.66 8.38
CA GLU A 5 2.13 14.41 9.55
C GLU A 5 1.98 13.51 10.80
N ARG A 6 2.30 14.11 11.96
CA ARG A 6 2.34 13.54 13.30
C ARG A 6 0.93 13.24 13.83
N GLY A 7 0.75 12.06 14.44
CA GLY A 7 -0.40 11.76 15.30
C GLY A 7 -1.12 10.46 14.93
N SER A 8 -0.81 9.38 15.65
CA SER A 8 -1.64 8.18 15.83
C SER A 8 -2.06 7.34 14.60
N VAL A 9 -1.42 7.53 13.45
CA VAL A 9 -1.66 6.71 12.23
C VAL A 9 -0.41 5.87 11.91
N TRP A 10 -0.60 4.57 11.74
CA TRP A 10 0.44 3.66 11.27
C TRP A 10 0.65 3.87 9.77
N VAL A 11 1.82 4.37 9.38
CA VAL A 11 2.19 4.55 7.98
C VAL A 11 3.33 3.59 7.67
N SER A 12 3.06 2.56 6.87
CA SER A 12 4.10 1.64 6.40
C SER A 12 4.92 2.31 5.31
N ARG A 13 6.18 2.63 5.59
CA ARG A 13 7.18 2.99 4.56
C ARG A 13 7.70 1.70 3.93
N ILE A 14 7.56 1.56 2.62
CA ILE A 14 8.16 0.46 1.86
C ILE A 14 9.42 1.01 1.18
N PRO A 15 10.63 0.74 1.69
CA PRO A 15 11.86 1.05 0.97
C PRO A 15 11.96 0.11 -0.25
N ILE A 16 11.89 0.68 -1.45
CA ILE A 16 12.11 -0.08 -2.70
C ILE A 16 13.62 -0.11 -2.96
N ILE A 17 14.28 -1.21 -2.61
CA ILE A 17 15.69 -1.47 -2.92
C ILE A 17 15.73 -2.29 -4.21
N VAL A 18 16.35 -1.79 -5.28
CA VAL A 18 16.48 -2.49 -6.58
C VAL A 18 17.95 -2.78 -6.90
N PRO A 19 18.47 -3.99 -6.62
CA PRO A 19 19.76 -4.43 -7.14
C PRO A 19 19.56 -5.14 -8.50
N ARG A 20 20.30 -4.73 -9.52
CA ARG A 20 20.37 -5.44 -10.82
C ARG A 20 21.31 -6.64 -10.72
N THR A 21 20.86 -7.83 -11.12
CA THR A 21 21.54 -8.87 -11.93
C THR A 21 20.56 -10.05 -12.06
N THR A 22 20.82 -10.98 -12.99
CA THR A 22 19.98 -12.06 -13.56
C THR A 22 19.20 -13.00 -12.59
N ASN A 23 19.28 -12.76 -11.28
CA ASN A 23 18.53 -13.39 -10.18
C ASN A 23 17.72 -12.35 -9.37
N SER A 24 17.24 -11.28 -10.03
CA SER A 24 16.59 -10.13 -9.39
C SER A 24 15.13 -10.40 -9.03
N GLY A 25 14.77 -10.14 -7.76
CA GLY A 25 13.40 -10.15 -7.25
C GLY A 25 13.13 -8.92 -6.38
N LEU A 26 11.85 -8.62 -6.12
CA LEU A 26 11.44 -7.52 -5.25
C LEU A 26 11.30 -8.03 -3.81
N ILE A 27 12.03 -7.42 -2.87
CA ILE A 27 11.85 -7.67 -1.44
C ILE A 27 10.93 -6.59 -0.88
N ILE A 28 9.89 -7.01 -0.16
CA ILE A 28 8.98 -6.10 0.53
C ILE A 28 9.27 -6.18 2.02
N GLU A 29 9.65 -5.04 2.57
CA GLU A 29 9.83 -4.81 4.00
C GLU A 29 8.77 -3.83 4.48
N ALA A 30 8.27 -4.06 5.69
CA ALA A 30 7.28 -3.20 6.31
C ALA A 30 7.64 -2.98 7.77
N GLU A 31 7.61 -1.73 8.19
CA GLU A 31 7.66 -1.36 9.60
C GLU A 31 6.26 -1.55 10.19
N THR A 32 6.13 -2.46 11.15
CA THR A 32 4.88 -2.65 11.90
C THR A 32 5.16 -2.66 13.39
N LYS A 33 4.34 -1.92 14.16
CA LYS A 33 4.48 -1.82 15.62
C LYS A 33 5.83 -1.25 16.10
N GLY A 34 6.52 -0.51 15.23
CA GLY A 34 7.83 0.10 15.52
C GLY A 34 9.03 -0.79 15.23
N ASP A 35 8.82 -1.98 14.63
CA ASP A 35 9.88 -2.89 14.22
C ASP A 35 9.86 -3.13 12.70
N ASP A 36 11.04 -3.19 12.10
CA ASP A 36 11.23 -3.64 10.72
C ASP A 36 11.00 -5.15 10.62
N ARG A 37 9.97 -5.53 9.87
CA ARG A 37 9.55 -6.93 9.75
C ARG A 37 9.59 -7.37 8.29
N LYS A 38 10.18 -8.55 8.06
CA LYS A 38 10.16 -9.21 6.76
C LYS A 38 8.75 -9.68 6.46
N TYR A 39 8.34 -9.67 5.19
CA TYR A 39 7.01 -10.11 4.77
C TYR A 39 6.54 -11.44 5.38
N ARG A 40 7.43 -12.43 5.55
CA ARG A 40 7.09 -13.73 6.16
C ARG A 40 6.58 -13.60 7.60
N GLN A 41 7.09 -12.65 8.37
CA GLN A 41 6.80 -12.42 9.79
C GLN A 41 5.49 -11.66 10.03
N LEU A 42 4.86 -11.15 8.97
CA LEU A 42 3.64 -10.38 9.05
C LEU A 42 2.41 -11.28 9.24
N SER A 43 1.45 -10.78 10.00
CA SER A 43 0.12 -11.36 10.15
C SER A 43 -0.67 -11.33 8.82
N GLY A 44 -1.77 -12.09 8.76
CA GLY A 44 -2.63 -12.11 7.58
C GLY A 44 -3.16 -10.72 7.20
N GLY A 45 -3.60 -9.94 8.20
CA GLY A 45 -4.12 -8.58 7.96
C GLY A 45 -3.05 -7.59 7.49
N GLU A 46 -1.83 -7.65 8.06
CA GLU A 46 -0.70 -6.82 7.62
C GLU A 46 -0.30 -7.13 6.17
N LYS A 47 -0.24 -8.42 5.80
CA LYS A 47 0.01 -8.84 4.41
C LYS A 47 -1.06 -8.31 3.46
N THR A 48 -2.33 -8.37 3.87
CA THR A 48 -3.45 -7.84 3.09
C THR A 48 -3.33 -6.33 2.89
N LEU A 49 -3.03 -5.55 3.94
CA LEU A 49 -2.83 -4.10 3.82
C LEU A 49 -1.69 -3.74 2.87
N ILE A 50 -0.57 -4.46 2.95
CA ILE A 50 0.57 -4.24 2.04
C ILE A 50 0.18 -4.53 0.59
N ALA A 51 -0.51 -5.64 0.34
CA ALA A 51 -0.96 -5.99 -1.00
C ALA A 51 -1.89 -4.90 -1.57
N GLN A 52 -2.82 -4.39 -0.77
CA GLN A 52 -3.70 -3.29 -1.17
C GLN A 52 -2.91 -2.01 -1.47
N ALA A 53 -1.95 -1.65 -0.62
CA ALA A 53 -1.10 -0.47 -0.83
C ALA A 53 -0.37 -0.54 -2.18
N ILE A 54 0.17 -1.71 -2.51
CA ILE A 54 0.89 -1.93 -3.78
C ILE A 54 -0.07 -1.86 -4.96
N ILE A 55 -1.23 -2.54 -4.90
CA ILE A 55 -2.24 -2.50 -5.98
C ILE A 55 -2.71 -1.06 -6.23
N LEU A 56 -3.01 -0.31 -5.16
CA LEU A 56 -3.42 1.08 -5.26
C LEU A 56 -2.31 1.97 -5.83
N ALA A 57 -1.05 1.77 -5.45
CA ALA A 57 0.08 2.48 -6.03
C ALA A 57 0.22 2.19 -7.54
N LEU A 58 0.00 0.94 -7.97
CA LEU A 58 -0.01 0.58 -9.40
C LEU A 58 -1.17 1.27 -10.14
N HIS A 59 -2.34 1.41 -9.51
CA HIS A 59 -3.46 2.15 -10.09
C HIS A 59 -3.14 3.64 -10.30
N MET A 60 -2.26 4.24 -9.50
CA MET A 60 -1.83 5.63 -9.71
C MET A 60 -0.95 5.81 -10.95
N ILE A 61 -0.21 4.76 -11.32
CA ILE A 61 0.72 4.78 -12.47
C ILE A 61 0.00 4.35 -13.75
N ASN A 62 -1.01 3.48 -13.63
CA ASN A 62 -1.71 2.93 -14.77
C ASN A 62 -2.87 3.84 -15.22
N HIS A 63 -3.00 4.05 -16.54
CA HIS A 63 -4.04 4.91 -17.14
C HIS A 63 -5.35 4.17 -17.43
N SER A 64 -5.64 3.09 -16.72
CA SER A 64 -6.91 2.38 -16.92
C SER A 64 -8.10 3.28 -16.54
N PRO A 65 -9.17 3.34 -17.35
CA PRO A 65 -10.36 4.11 -17.02
C PRO A 65 -11.12 3.51 -15.83
N ILE A 66 -10.98 2.19 -15.59
CA ILE A 66 -11.67 1.45 -14.54
C ILE A 66 -10.68 0.59 -13.78
N HIS A 67 -10.80 0.60 -12.45
CA HIS A 67 -10.08 -0.27 -11.53
C HIS A 67 -11.08 -0.93 -10.59
N ALA A 68 -11.07 -2.27 -10.52
CA ALA A 68 -11.94 -3.04 -9.64
C ALA A 68 -11.08 -3.94 -8.75
N ILE A 69 -11.44 -4.05 -7.47
CA ILE A 69 -10.79 -4.94 -6.52
C ILE A 69 -11.88 -5.70 -5.76
N ASP A 70 -11.89 -7.02 -5.89
CA ASP A 70 -12.82 -7.89 -5.17
C ASP A 70 -12.28 -8.26 -3.78
N GLU A 71 -13.19 -8.64 -2.88
CA GLU A 71 -12.90 -9.05 -1.49
C GLU A 71 -11.97 -8.09 -0.74
N PHE A 72 -12.02 -6.79 -1.09
CA PHE A 72 -11.00 -5.81 -0.70
C PHE A 72 -10.73 -5.81 0.81
N THR A 73 -11.73 -6.08 1.66
CA THR A 73 -11.56 -6.00 3.13
C THR A 73 -11.70 -7.32 3.89
N GLN A 74 -11.72 -8.46 3.20
CA GLN A 74 -12.13 -9.75 3.77
C GLN A 74 -11.32 -10.19 5.00
N LYS A 75 -9.99 -9.97 5.00
CA LYS A 75 -9.08 -10.41 6.07
C LYS A 75 -8.73 -9.33 7.10
N LEU A 76 -9.41 -8.18 7.07
CA LEU A 76 -9.10 -7.03 7.92
C LEU A 76 -10.08 -6.90 9.08
N ASP A 77 -9.57 -6.52 10.26
CA ASP A 77 -10.40 -6.05 11.36
C ASP A 77 -11.00 -4.67 11.06
N LYS A 78 -11.99 -4.25 11.85
CA LYS A 78 -12.74 -3.00 11.63
C LYS A 78 -11.82 -1.75 11.50
N LYS A 79 -10.75 -1.67 12.28
CA LYS A 79 -9.80 -0.54 12.25
C LYS A 79 -9.05 -0.52 10.92
N ASN A 80 -8.55 -1.68 10.51
CA ASN A 80 -7.80 -1.85 9.27
C ASN A 80 -8.69 -1.73 8.03
N LYS A 81 -9.98 -2.11 8.08
CA LYS A 81 -10.94 -1.84 7.00
C LYS A 81 -11.08 -0.35 6.73
N SER A 82 -11.23 0.45 7.79
CA SER A 82 -11.35 1.91 7.67
C SER A 82 -10.08 2.53 7.06
N LEU A 83 -8.91 2.05 7.48
CA LEU A 83 -7.64 2.47 6.90
C LEU A 83 -7.55 2.13 5.39
N ALA A 84 -7.90 0.90 5.01
CA ALA A 84 -7.87 0.45 3.61
C ALA A 84 -8.77 1.31 2.71
N PHE A 85 -9.99 1.64 3.15
CA PHE A 85 -10.88 2.53 2.40
C PHE A 85 -10.35 3.96 2.33
N SER A 86 -9.71 4.45 3.40
CA SER A 86 -9.06 5.78 3.40
C SER A 86 -7.93 5.84 2.38
N MET A 87 -7.13 4.78 2.28
CA MET A 87 -6.08 4.65 1.25
C MET A 87 -6.66 4.65 -0.17
N ALA A 88 -7.73 3.89 -0.41
CA ALA A 88 -8.40 3.86 -1.72
C ALA A 88 -8.96 5.22 -2.13
N LEU A 89 -9.59 5.94 -1.20
CA LEU A 89 -10.11 7.29 -1.44
C LEU A 89 -8.97 8.29 -1.73
N ALA A 90 -7.87 8.24 -0.98
CA ALA A 90 -6.70 9.09 -1.22
C ALA A 90 -6.09 8.81 -2.60
N THR A 91 -5.97 7.54 -2.98
CA THR A 91 -5.50 7.11 -4.30
C THR A 91 -6.35 7.69 -5.42
N TYR A 92 -7.69 7.62 -5.29
CA TYR A 92 -8.61 8.21 -6.27
C TYR A 92 -8.45 9.73 -6.40
N LYS A 93 -8.33 10.45 -5.29
CA LYS A 93 -8.15 11.92 -5.30
C LYS A 93 -6.88 12.31 -6.05
N ILE A 94 -5.76 11.67 -5.72
CA ILE A 94 -4.47 11.93 -6.38
C ILE A 94 -4.54 11.57 -7.88
N ALA A 95 -5.13 10.42 -8.22
CA ALA A 95 -5.26 10.01 -9.61
C ALA A 95 -6.14 10.97 -10.43
N LYS A 96 -7.19 11.54 -9.82
CA LYS A 96 -8.04 12.54 -10.45
C LYS A 96 -7.30 13.86 -10.70
N GLU A 97 -6.55 14.34 -9.71
CA GLU A 97 -5.72 15.55 -9.84
C GLU A 97 -4.69 15.40 -10.97
N ASN A 98 -4.00 14.26 -11.03
CA ASN A 98 -3.00 13.98 -12.06
C ASN A 98 -3.57 13.87 -13.48
N ARG A 99 -4.87 13.58 -13.64
CA ARG A 99 -5.55 13.51 -14.94
C ARG A 99 -6.08 14.87 -15.43
N SER A 100 -5.98 15.91 -14.61
CA SER A 100 -6.50 17.25 -14.91
C SER A 100 -5.44 18.20 -15.52
N ILE A 101 -4.28 17.65 -15.93
CA ILE A 101 -3.17 18.34 -16.58
C ILE A 101 -3.13 17.92 -18.06
#